data_AF-A0A1S2C5N0-F1
#
_entry.id   AF-A0A1S2C5N0-F1
#
_cell.length_a   1.000
_cell.length_b   1.000
_cell.length_c   1.000
_cell.angle_alpha   90.00
_cell.angle_beta   90.00
_cell.angle_gamma   90.00
#
_symmetry.space_group_name_H-M   'P 1'
#
loop_
_entity.id
_entity.type
_entity.pdbx_description
1 polymer ?
#
loop_
_entity_poly.entity_id
_entity_poly.type
_entity_poly.pdbx_seq_one_letter_code
_entity_poly.pdbx_strand_id
1 'polypeptide(L)'
;MRGHSIPAIKLNEEEKEKLEELIEHYNLKRTSLIRKFIMDGKVKPPLIGKEAGVELLVNLRKIESELSRLSNNMHQIAKYLHKPKDKQNHSQNLEEILLEMMKKQKHVQEDVETISEQLSDHLYVK
;
A
#
# COMPACT_ATOMS: atom_id res chain seq x y z
N MET A 1 -38.28 -14.01 22.06
CA MET A 1 -37.03 -13.39 21.60
C MET A 1 -36.96 -11.97 22.16
N ARG A 2 -36.02 -11.66 23.06
CA ARG A 2 -35.86 -10.31 23.62
C ARG A 2 -35.16 -9.43 22.57
N GLY A 3 -35.89 -8.45 22.02
CA GLY A 3 -35.31 -7.45 21.13
C GLY A 3 -34.41 -6.52 21.94
N HIS A 4 -33.10 -6.69 21.83
CA HIS A 4 -32.14 -5.74 22.39
C HIS A 4 -32.18 -4.46 21.56
N SER A 5 -32.89 -3.45 22.06
CA SER A 5 -32.80 -2.08 21.55
C SER A 5 -31.40 -1.54 21.83
N ILE A 6 -30.78 -0.95 20.80
CA ILE A 6 -29.50 -0.26 20.96
C ILE A 6 -29.80 1.02 21.76
N PRO A 7 -29.13 1.29 22.89
CA PRO A 7 -29.31 2.53 23.64
C PRO A 7 -29.09 3.74 22.73
N ALA A 8 -29.87 4.81 22.89
CA ALA A 8 -29.66 6.04 22.14
C ALA A 8 -28.34 6.68 22.58
N ILE A 9 -27.30 6.55 21.75
CA ILE A 9 -25.99 7.17 21.97
C ILE A 9 -26.07 8.61 21.46
N LYS A 10 -25.86 9.58 22.36
CA LYS A 10 -25.64 10.98 21.99
C LYS A 10 -24.17 11.15 21.62
N LEU A 11 -23.91 11.64 20.42
CA LEU A 11 -22.58 11.92 19.90
C LEU A 11 -22.44 13.43 19.70
N ASN A 12 -21.27 13.97 19.98
CA ASN A 12 -20.89 15.29 19.47
C ASN A 12 -20.51 15.19 17.97
N GLU A 13 -20.27 16.32 17.31
CA GLU A 13 -20.00 16.33 15.86
C GLU A 13 -18.72 15.57 15.49
N GLU A 14 -17.65 15.69 16.28
CA GLU A 14 -16.39 14.97 16.03
C GLU A 14 -16.57 13.44 16.17
N GLU A 15 -17.33 13.01 17.16
CA GLU A 15 -17.66 11.59 17.37
C GLU A 15 -18.57 11.04 16.28
N LYS A 16 -19.44 11.89 15.73
CA LYS A 16 -20.32 11.54 14.61
C LYS A 16 -19.53 11.38 13.31
N GLU A 17 -18.61 12.30 13.04
CA GLU A 17 -17.71 12.23 11.88
C GLU A 17 -16.86 10.95 11.93
N LYS A 18 -16.22 10.65 13.07
CA LYS A 18 -15.48 9.39 13.26
C LYS A 18 -16.36 8.15 13.07
N LEU A 19 -17.60 8.18 13.50
CA LEU A 19 -18.53 7.07 13.29
C LEU A 19 -18.89 6.90 11.81
N GLU A 20 -19.08 8.00 11.08
CA GLU A 20 -19.34 7.98 9.64
C GLU A 20 -18.13 7.42 8.87
N GLU A 21 -16.91 7.85 9.20
CA GLU A 21 -15.67 7.29 8.64
C GLU A 21 -15.57 5.78 8.89
N LEU A 22 -15.89 5.31 10.10
CA LEU A 22 -15.86 3.87 10.41
C LEU A 22 -16.95 3.10 9.67
N ILE A 23 -18.13 3.69 9.46
CA ILE A 23 -19.22 3.07 8.67
C ILE A 23 -18.78 2.88 7.22
N GLU A 24 -18.17 3.91 6.63
CA GLU A 24 -17.62 3.86 5.27
C GLU A 24 -16.47 2.85 5.19
N HIS A 25 -15.52 2.93 6.12
CA HIS A 25 -14.35 2.07 6.16
C HIS A 25 -14.74 0.60 6.23
N TYR A 26 -15.65 0.22 7.12
CA TYR A 26 -16.06 -1.20 7.26
C TYR A 26 -17.18 -1.62 6.32
N ASN A 27 -17.78 -0.69 5.56
CA ASN A 27 -18.96 -0.93 4.72
C ASN A 27 -20.09 -1.67 5.47
N LEU A 28 -20.37 -1.24 6.71
CA LEU A 28 -21.39 -1.86 7.57
C LEU A 28 -22.48 -0.86 7.93
N LYS A 29 -23.73 -1.33 8.00
CA LYS A 29 -24.82 -0.52 8.57
C LYS A 29 -24.45 -0.09 9.99
N ARG A 30 -24.68 1.19 10.33
CA ARG A 30 -24.42 1.80 11.65
C ARG A 30 -24.79 0.90 12.83
N THR A 31 -25.99 0.31 12.82
CA THR A 31 -26.48 -0.56 13.89
C THR A 31 -25.71 -1.88 14.01
N SER A 32 -25.21 -2.42 12.90
CA SER A 32 -24.38 -3.63 12.86
C SER A 32 -22.98 -3.34 13.39
N LEU A 33 -22.39 -2.22 12.97
CA LEU A 33 -21.08 -1.76 13.43
C LEU A 33 -21.07 -1.49 14.94
N ILE A 34 -22.04 -0.70 15.44
CA ILE A 34 -22.19 -0.42 16.87
C ILE A 34 -22.39 -1.71 17.66
N ARG A 35 -23.23 -2.63 17.18
CA ARG A 35 -23.45 -3.92 17.85
C ARG A 35 -22.17 -4.74 17.92
N LYS A 36 -21.36 -4.79 16.85
CA LYS A 36 -20.08 -5.50 16.86
C LYS A 36 -19.09 -4.89 17.86
N PHE A 37 -18.98 -3.56 17.91
CA PHE A 37 -18.13 -2.89 18.89
C PHE A 37 -18.59 -3.11 20.34
N ILE A 38 -19.89 -3.03 20.61
CA ILE A 38 -20.44 -3.26 21.96
C ILE A 38 -20.27 -4.73 22.41
N MET A 39 -20.36 -5.68 21.47
CA MET A 39 -20.24 -7.11 21.76
C MET A 39 -18.80 -7.64 21.72
N ASP A 40 -17.80 -6.75 21.68
CA ASP A 40 -16.37 -7.09 21.54
C ASP A 40 -16.06 -8.01 20.33
N GLY A 41 -16.93 -7.94 19.32
CA GLY A 41 -16.82 -8.71 18.10
C GLY A 41 -15.75 -8.10 17.21
N LYS A 42 -14.69 -8.86 16.90
CA LYS A 42 -13.67 -8.46 15.91
C LYS A 42 -14.35 -8.00 14.62
N VAL A 43 -14.29 -6.71 14.33
CA VAL A 43 -14.71 -6.17 13.03
C VAL A 43 -13.59 -6.50 12.05
N LYS A 44 -13.82 -7.48 11.17
CA LYS A 44 -12.84 -7.79 10.12
C LYS A 44 -12.62 -6.52 9.28
N PRO A 45 -11.38 -6.21 8.89
CA PRO A 45 -11.10 -5.13 7.95
C PRO A 45 -11.98 -5.28 6.70
N PRO A 46 -12.34 -4.18 6.02
CA PRO A 46 -13.01 -4.27 4.73
C PRO A 46 -12.20 -5.19 3.81
N LEU A 47 -12.83 -6.28 3.37
CA LEU A 47 -12.27 -7.12 2.33
C LEU A 47 -12.30 -6.30 1.04
N ILE A 48 -11.13 -6.01 0.48
CA ILE A 48 -11.04 -5.51 -0.89
C ILE A 48 -11.79 -6.52 -1.76
N GLY A 49 -12.81 -6.07 -2.51
CA GLY A 49 -13.56 -6.93 -3.41
C GLY A 49 -12.59 -7.65 -4.34
N LYS A 50 -12.80 -8.95 -4.59
CA LYS A 50 -11.84 -9.80 -5.31
C LYS A 50 -11.41 -9.18 -6.63
N GLU A 51 -12.33 -8.56 -7.36
CA GLU A 51 -12.10 -7.86 -8.62
C GLU A 51 -11.15 -6.66 -8.44
N ALA A 52 -11.41 -5.80 -7.46
CA ALA A 52 -10.57 -4.66 -7.13
C ALA A 52 -9.17 -5.09 -6.62
N GLY A 53 -9.10 -6.21 -5.88
CA GLY A 53 -7.84 -6.79 -5.43
C GLY A 53 -7.00 -7.34 -6.58
N VAL A 54 -7.63 -8.02 -7.53
CA VAL A 54 -6.96 -8.49 -8.75
C VAL A 54 -6.45 -7.32 -9.59
N GLU A 55 -7.25 -6.26 -9.74
CA GLU A 55 -6.82 -5.06 -10.46
C GLU A 55 -5.62 -4.38 -9.80
N LEU A 56 -5.63 -4.25 -8.47
CA LEU A 56 -4.48 -3.74 -7.71
C LEU A 56 -3.22 -4.59 -7.92
N LEU A 57 -3.33 -5.93 -7.88
CA LEU A 57 -2.20 -6.82 -8.17
C LEU A 57 -1.66 -6.65 -9.60
N VAL A 58 -2.54 -6.50 -10.58
CA VAL A 58 -2.13 -6.25 -11.98
C VAL A 58 -1.39 -4.93 -12.09
N ASN A 59 -1.88 -3.89 -11.42
CA ASN A 59 -1.24 -2.58 -11.43
C ASN A 59 0.11 -2.59 -10.71
N LEU A 60 0.22 -3.28 -9.57
CA LEU A 60 1.50 -3.47 -8.85
C LEU A 60 2.54 -4.17 -9.74
N ARG A 61 2.16 -5.24 -10.45
CA ARG A 61 3.07 -5.94 -11.39
C ARG A 61 3.55 -5.04 -12.54
N LYS A 62 2.71 -4.12 -13.01
CA LYS A 62 3.13 -3.15 -14.04
C LYS A 62 4.20 -2.21 -13.49
N ILE A 63 3.98 -1.67 -12.28
CA ILE A 63 4.93 -0.80 -11.59
C ILE A 63 6.25 -1.52 -11.37
N GLU A 64 6.22 -2.77 -10.91
CA GLU A 64 7.42 -3.60 -10.71
C GLU A 64 8.22 -3.79 -12.01
N SER A 65 7.54 -4.04 -13.14
CA SER A 65 8.17 -4.17 -14.46
C SER A 65 8.83 -2.86 -14.92
N GLU A 66 8.17 -1.72 -14.69
CA GLU A 66 8.72 -0.40 -15.01
C GLU A 66 9.93 -0.06 -14.14
N LEU A 67 9.89 -0.40 -12.85
CA LEU A 67 11.05 -0.30 -11.97
C LEU A 67 12.19 -1.17 -12.50
N SER A 68 11.96 -2.44 -12.80
CA SER A 68 13.00 -3.32 -13.36
C SER A 68 13.68 -2.73 -14.61
N ARG A 69 12.90 -2.10 -15.51
CA ARG A 69 13.43 -1.39 -16.68
C ARG A 69 14.28 -0.18 -16.31
N LEU A 70 13.81 0.65 -15.38
CA LEU A 70 14.57 1.80 -14.88
C LEU A 70 15.90 1.37 -14.24
N SER A 71 15.89 0.25 -13.49
CA SER A 71 17.09 -0.30 -12.86
C SER A 71 18.13 -0.70 -13.89
N ASN A 72 17.69 -1.40 -14.94
CA ASN A 72 18.57 -1.79 -16.05
C ASN A 72 19.17 -0.57 -16.77
N ASN A 73 18.37 0.48 -16.99
CA ASN A 73 18.87 1.70 -17.61
C ASN A 73 19.92 2.39 -16.73
N MET A 74 19.67 2.51 -15.43
CA MET A 74 20.63 3.09 -14.49
C MET A 74 21.92 2.28 -14.45
N HIS A 75 21.84 0.95 -14.43
CA HIS A 75 23.02 0.10 -14.48
C HIS A 75 23.84 0.32 -15.76
N GLN A 76 23.18 0.49 -16.92
CA GLN A 76 23.87 0.83 -18.17
C GLN A 76 24.55 2.20 -18.12
N ILE A 77 23.91 3.20 -17.51
CA ILE A 77 24.51 4.54 -17.35
C ILE A 77 25.72 4.45 -16.41
N ALA A 78 25.61 3.77 -15.27
CA ALA A 78 26.75 3.54 -14.37
C ALA A 78 27.91 2.85 -15.09
N LYS A 79 27.63 1.79 -15.87
CA LYS A 79 28.63 1.10 -16.68
C LYS A 79 29.27 2.02 -17.73
N TYR A 80 28.52 2.96 -18.29
CA TYR A 80 29.05 3.95 -19.24
C TYR A 80 29.91 5.00 -18.55
N LEU A 81 29.54 5.47 -17.36
CA LEU A 81 30.31 6.42 -16.57
C LEU A 81 31.64 5.83 -16.08
N HIS A 82 31.62 4.56 -15.68
CA HIS A 82 32.82 3.84 -15.23
C HIS A 82 33.77 3.47 -16.39
N LYS A 83 33.41 3.70 -17.66
CA LYS A 83 34.36 3.55 -18.77
C LYS A 83 35.42 4.65 -18.65
N PRO A 84 36.72 4.31 -18.69
CA PRO A 84 37.78 5.31 -18.55
C PRO A 84 37.68 6.32 -19.71
N LYS A 85 37.26 7.54 -19.40
CA LYS A 85 37.38 8.71 -20.26
C LYS A 85 38.11 9.78 -19.48
N ASP A 86 39.18 10.31 -20.07
CA ASP A 86 39.89 11.50 -19.60
C ASP A 86 38.90 12.63 -19.32
N LYS A 87 38.54 12.84 -18.04
CA LYS A 87 37.96 14.06 -17.41
C LYS A 87 37.53 13.74 -15.96
N GLN A 88 38.52 13.77 -15.06
CA GLN A 88 38.44 13.24 -13.69
C GLN A 88 37.45 13.89 -12.72
N ASN A 89 36.82 15.03 -13.02
CA ASN A 89 35.95 15.74 -12.04
C ASN A 89 34.45 15.70 -12.32
N HIS A 90 33.99 15.21 -13.49
CA HIS A 90 32.56 15.20 -13.84
C HIS A 90 31.91 13.80 -13.72
N SER A 91 32.68 12.70 -13.81
CA SER A 91 32.09 11.35 -13.65
C SER A 91 31.79 11.01 -12.19
N GLN A 92 32.62 11.46 -11.24
CA GLN A 92 32.45 11.16 -9.81
C GLN A 92 31.10 11.65 -9.25
N ASN A 93 30.69 12.87 -9.61
CA ASN A 93 29.43 13.46 -9.14
C ASN A 93 28.21 12.73 -9.74
N LEU A 94 28.32 12.23 -10.98
CA LEU A 94 27.25 11.47 -11.64
C LEU A 94 27.16 10.03 -11.12
N GLU A 95 28.29 9.40 -10.78
CA GLU A 95 28.35 8.07 -10.17
C GLU A 95 27.67 8.06 -8.79
N GLU A 96 27.91 9.07 -7.97
CA GLU A 96 27.30 9.19 -6.64
C GLU A 96 25.78 9.38 -6.73
N ILE A 97 25.30 10.26 -7.62
CA ILE A 97 23.87 10.45 -7.90
C ILE A 97 23.22 9.14 -8.38
N LEU A 98 23.89 8.41 -9.28
CA LEU A 98 23.39 7.12 -9.76
C LEU A 98 23.31 6.07 -8.66
N LEU A 99 24.31 6.02 -7.77
CA LEU A 99 24.32 5.11 -6.65
C LEU A 99 23.14 5.39 -5.70
N GLU A 100 22.84 6.67 -5.43
CA GLU A 100 21.66 7.05 -4.65
C GLU A 100 20.35 6.65 -5.33
N MET A 101 20.23 6.86 -6.65
CA MET A 101 19.04 6.45 -7.40
C MET A 101 18.85 4.92 -7.37
N MET A 102 19.94 4.14 -7.49
CA MET A 102 19.91 2.68 -7.35
C MET A 102 19.42 2.23 -5.96
N LYS A 103 19.88 2.89 -4.89
CA LYS A 103 19.44 2.59 -3.53
C LYS A 103 17.96 2.89 -3.31
N LYS A 104 17.50 4.08 -3.72
CA LYS A 104 16.09 4.47 -3.61
C LYS A 104 15.18 3.52 -4.37
N GLN A 105 15.61 3.11 -5.57
CA GLN A 105 14.86 2.16 -6.35
C GLN A 105 14.74 0.78 -5.69
N LYS A 106 15.83 0.24 -5.13
CA LYS A 106 15.80 -1.06 -4.43
C LYS A 106 14.80 -1.04 -3.28
N HIS A 107 14.78 0.05 -2.51
CA HIS A 107 13.84 0.20 -1.41
C HIS A 107 12.38 0.20 -1.89
N VAL A 108 12.07 0.95 -2.95
CA VAL A 108 10.71 0.97 -3.53
C VAL A 108 10.32 -0.41 -4.07
N GLN A 109 11.27 -1.18 -4.62
CA GLN A 109 10.99 -2.54 -5.09
C GLN A 109 10.63 -3.49 -3.94
N GLU A 110 11.36 -3.41 -2.82
CA GLU A 110 11.09 -4.20 -1.60
C GLU A 110 9.71 -3.85 -0.99
N ASP A 111 9.32 -2.57 -0.99
CA ASP A 111 8.00 -2.13 -0.53
C ASP A 111 6.87 -2.68 -1.41
N VAL A 112 7.06 -2.68 -2.73
CA VAL A 112 6.08 -3.23 -3.69
C VAL A 112 5.92 -4.75 -3.51
N GLU A 113 7.03 -5.49 -3.33
CA GLU A 113 7.00 -6.93 -3.07
C GLU A 113 6.23 -7.23 -1.77
N THR A 114 6.52 -6.50 -0.70
CA THR A 114 5.84 -6.65 0.61
C THR A 114 4.34 -6.40 0.51
N ILE A 115 3.93 -5.33 -0.17
CA ILE A 115 2.51 -4.99 -0.37
C ILE A 115 1.82 -6.06 -1.22
N SER A 116 2.50 -6.57 -2.26
CA SER A 116 1.99 -7.61 -3.15
C SER A 116 1.73 -8.94 -2.40
N GLU A 117 2.65 -9.34 -1.52
CA GLU A 117 2.49 -10.50 -0.64
C GLU A 117 1.31 -10.33 0.31
N GLN A 118 1.23 -9.18 1.01
CA GLN A 118 0.14 -8.88 1.94
C GLN A 118 -1.23 -8.89 1.24
N LEU A 119 -1.32 -8.33 0.02
CA LEU A 119 -2.56 -8.32 -0.74
C LEU A 119 -2.95 -9.74 -1.20
N SER A 120 -1.97 -10.55 -1.60
CA SER A 120 -2.18 -11.94 -2.00
C SER A 120 -2.73 -12.77 -0.85
N ASP A 121 -2.13 -12.66 0.34
CA ASP A 121 -2.62 -13.35 1.54
C ASP A 121 -4.06 -12.95 1.89
N HIS A 122 -4.42 -11.66 1.79
CA HIS A 122 -5.79 -11.20 2.05
C HIS A 122 -6.82 -11.71 1.03
N LEU A 123 -6.41 -11.95 -0.22
CA LEU A 123 -7.32 -12.37 -1.30
C LEU A 123 -7.47 -13.89 -1.40
N TYR A 124 -6.51 -14.69 -0.91
CA TYR A 124 -6.49 -16.14 -1.05
C TYR A 124 -6.76 -16.93 0.25
N VAL A 125 -7.02 -16.27 1.38
CA VAL A 125 -7.50 -16.95 2.60
C VAL A 125 -8.95 -17.42 2.40
N LYS A 126 -9.11 -18.75 2.31
CA LYS A 126 -10.38 -19.48 2.28
C LYS A 126 -11.14 -19.40 3.60
#